data_AF-A0A531KIZ9-F1
#
_entry.id   AF-A0A531KIZ9-F1
#
_cell.length_a   1.000
_cell.length_b   1.000
_cell.length_c   1.000
_cell.angle_alpha   90.00
_cell.angle_beta   90.00
_cell.angle_gamma   90.00
#
_symmetry.space_group_name_H-M   'P 1'
#
loop_
_entity.id
_entity.type
_entity.pdbx_description
1 polymer ?
#
loop_
_entity_poly.entity_id
_entity_poly.type
_entity_poly.pdbx_seq_one_letter_code
_entity_poly.pdbx_strand_id
1 'polypeptide(L)' 'MLGQAAYVFKDGDLVVQDGEITHYRWGKALRLNPSPDKAMLRRLEDYHQQRYGLSLDWFDFPDSAIAREQHFGEVACRT' A
#
# COMPACT_ATOMS: atom_id res chain seq x y z
N MET A 1 27.75 13.40 -14.68
CA MET A 1 27.57 12.19 -13.84
C MET A 1 26.17 12.26 -13.24
N LEU A 2 25.40 11.17 -13.18
CA LEU A 2 23.99 11.18 -12.71
C LEU A 2 23.80 10.58 -11.30
N GLY A 3 24.90 10.27 -10.58
CA GLY A 3 24.84 9.63 -9.27
C GLY A 3 24.57 10.58 -8.09
N GLN A 4 24.60 11.90 -8.31
CA GLN A 4 24.32 12.93 -7.31
C GLN A 4 23.41 13.97 -7.94
N ALA A 5 22.13 13.91 -7.60
CA ALA A 5 21.14 14.86 -8.11
C ALA A 5 21.28 16.20 -7.39
N ALA A 6 21.31 17.30 -8.15
CA ALA A 6 21.32 18.65 -7.58
C ALA A 6 20.05 18.92 -6.74
N TYR A 7 18.89 18.46 -7.22
CA TYR A 7 17.62 18.53 -6.49
C TYR A 7 16.75 17.31 -6.79
N VAL A 8 16.05 16.79 -5.77
CA VAL A 8 14.94 15.83 -5.94
C VAL A 8 13.73 16.32 -5.15
N PHE A 9 12.61 16.43 -5.85
CA PHE A 9 11.33 16.78 -5.24
C PHE A 9 10.42 15.55 -5.20
N LYS A 10 9.84 15.27 -4.04
CA LYS A 10 8.82 14.24 -3.87
C LYS A 10 7.49 14.91 -3.59
N ASP A 11 6.53 14.76 -4.52
CA ASP A 11 5.20 15.40 -4.47
C ASP A 11 5.26 16.93 -4.22
N GLY A 12 6.26 17.59 -4.80
CA GLY A 12 6.50 19.04 -4.64
C GLY A 12 7.41 19.43 -3.47
N ASP A 13 7.78 18.50 -2.58
CA ASP A 13 8.61 18.73 -1.41
C ASP A 13 10.10 18.39 -1.66
N LEU A 14 11.02 19.27 -1.31
CA LEU A 14 12.46 19.11 -1.57
C LEU A 14 13.09 18.11 -0.59
N VAL A 15 13.42 16.91 -1.06
CA VAL A 15 13.93 15.81 -0.22
C VAL A 15 15.43 15.51 -0.40
N VAL A 16 16.03 15.94 -1.51
CA VAL A 16 17.49 15.82 -1.75
C VAL A 16 18.00 17.12 -2.35
N GLN A 17 19.14 17.59 -1.86
CA GLN A 17 19.89 18.71 -2.42
C GLN A 17 21.37 18.34 -2.52
N ASP A 18 21.98 18.57 -3.68
CA ASP A 18 23.40 18.29 -3.96
C ASP A 18 23.84 16.86 -3.60
N GLY A 19 22.96 15.88 -3.83
CA GLY A 19 23.17 14.46 -3.52
C GLY A 19 22.90 14.06 -2.07
N GLU A 20 22.63 15.01 -1.18
CA GLU A 20 22.39 14.77 0.25
C GLU A 20 20.90 14.83 0.60
N ILE A 21 20.45 13.97 1.50
CA ILE A 21 19.05 13.94 1.98
C ILE A 21 18.80 15.13 2.90
N THR A 22 17.76 15.94 2.62
CA THR A 22 17.41 17.10 3.44
C THR A 22 16.54 16.71 4.63
N HIS A 23 15.55 15.85 4.42
CA HIS A 23 14.66 15.31 5.45
C HIS A 23 13.94 14.06 4.96
N TYR A 24 13.32 13.33 5.89
CA TYR A 24 12.52 12.16 5.60
C TYR A 24 11.04 12.52 5.58
N ARG A 25 10.34 12.02 4.57
CA ARG A 25 8.89 12.00 4.53
C ARG A 25 8.41 10.64 4.07
N TRP A 26 7.23 10.29 4.52
CA TRP A 26 6.63 9.03 4.14
C TRP A 26 5.97 9.11 2.76
N GLY A 27 6.16 8.06 1.96
CA GLY A 27 5.39 7.83 0.75
C GLY A 27 4.02 7.18 1.01
N LYS A 28 3.35 6.83 -0.09
CA LYS A 28 2.13 6.01 -0.12
C LYS A 28 2.44 4.64 -0.71
N ALA A 29 1.84 3.58 -0.18
CA ALA A 29 1.80 2.28 -0.84
C ALA A 29 0.71 2.30 -1.92
N LEU A 30 1.04 1.92 -3.16
CA LEU A 30 0.04 1.88 -4.22
C LEU A 30 -0.72 0.56 -4.18
N ARG A 31 -2.06 0.59 -4.21
CA ARG A 31 -2.92 -0.61 -4.21
C ARG A 31 -3.92 -0.59 -5.35
N LEU A 32 -4.26 -1.77 -5.85
CA LEU A 32 -5.47 -1.97 -6.64
C LEU A 32 -6.65 -2.17 -5.69
N ASN A 33 -7.85 -1.77 -6.13
CA ASN A 33 -9.08 -1.98 -5.36
C ASN A 33 -10.17 -2.66 -6.23
N PRO A 34 -9.92 -3.88 -6.75
CA PRO A 34 -10.93 -4.62 -7.49
C PRO A 34 -12.04 -5.09 -6.54
N SER A 35 -13.29 -5.05 -7.00
CA SER A 35 -14.40 -5.60 -6.22
C SER A 35 -14.26 -7.12 -6.10
N PRO A 36 -14.25 -7.69 -4.88
CA PRO A 36 -14.15 -9.14 -4.71
C PRO A 36 -15.44 -9.84 -5.15
N ASP A 37 -15.29 -11.03 -5.72
CA ASP A 37 -16.42 -11.89 -6.06
C ASP A 37 -17.05 -12.51 -4.79
N LYS A 38 -18.38 -12.36 -4.64
CA LYS A 38 -19.08 -12.79 -3.43
C LYS A 38 -19.10 -14.31 -3.24
N ALA A 39 -19.22 -15.08 -4.32
CA ALA A 39 -19.21 -16.55 -4.23
C ALA A 39 -17.81 -17.05 -3.83
N MET A 40 -16.77 -16.39 -4.32
CA MET A 40 -15.39 -16.67 -3.93
C MET A 40 -15.12 -16.32 -2.47
N LEU A 41 -15.62 -15.19 -1.97
CA LEU A 41 -15.50 -14.84 -0.54
C LEU A 41 -16.11 -15.92 0.35
N ARG A 42 -17.31 -16.41 0.01
CA ARG A 42 -17.95 -17.49 0.77
C ARG A 42 -17.11 -18.78 0.76
N ARG A 43 -16.60 -19.15 -0.42
CA ARG A 43 -15.73 -20.32 -0.58
C ARG A 43 -14.44 -20.20 0.24
N LEU A 44 -13.84 -19.01 0.28
CA LEU A 44 -12.63 -18.75 1.07
C LEU A 44 -12.92 -18.83 2.56
N GLU A 45 -14.04 -18.27 3.04
CA GLU A 45 -14.44 -18.38 4.45
C GLU A 45 -14.54 -19.85 4.87
N ASP A 46 -15.29 -20.67 4.13
CA ASP A 46 -15.46 -22.10 4.45
C ASP A 46 -14.10 -22.85 4.45
N TYR A 47 -13.23 -22.55 3.48
CA TYR A 47 -11.89 -23.13 3.40
C TYR A 47 -11.01 -22.73 4.58
N HIS A 48 -10.97 -21.45 4.94
CA HIS A 48 -10.12 -20.94 6.02
C HIS A 48 -10.56 -21.49 7.37
N GLN A 49 -11.87 -21.59 7.60
CA GLN A 49 -12.41 -22.23 8.81
C GLN A 49 -12.04 -23.71 8.87
N GLN A 50 -12.19 -24.46 7.78
CA GLN A 50 -11.84 -25.88 7.76
C GLN A 50 -10.33 -26.11 7.95
N ARG A 51 -9.50 -25.30 7.30
CA ARG A 51 -8.05 -25.53 7.22
C ARG A 51 -7.26 -24.96 8.40
N TYR A 52 -7.69 -23.81 8.92
CA TYR A 52 -6.98 -23.05 9.94
C TYR A 52 -7.80 -22.87 11.22
N GLY A 53 -9.12 -23.09 11.18
CA GLY A 53 -10.01 -22.77 12.31
C GLY A 53 -10.13 -21.27 12.57
N LEU A 54 -9.85 -20.45 11.56
CA LEU A 54 -9.89 -18.99 11.62
C LEU A 54 -10.86 -18.45 10.58
N SER A 55 -11.55 -17.36 10.96
CA SER A 55 -12.33 -16.55 10.02
C SER A 55 -11.41 -15.86 9.01
N LEU A 56 -11.94 -15.55 7.82
CA LEU A 56 -11.17 -14.93 6.74
C LEU A 56 -10.64 -13.54 7.12
N ASP A 57 -11.34 -12.82 8.01
CA ASP A 57 -10.93 -11.50 8.51
C ASP A 57 -9.57 -11.47 9.22
N TRP A 58 -9.11 -12.60 9.76
CA TRP A 58 -7.75 -12.73 10.31
C TRP A 58 -6.64 -12.54 9.26
N PHE A 59 -6.98 -12.65 7.99
CA PHE A 59 -6.08 -12.46 6.85
C PHE A 59 -6.24 -11.08 6.21
N ASP A 60 -7.16 -10.26 6.73
CA ASP A 60 -7.37 -8.91 6.24
C ASP A 60 -6.28 -7.99 6.78
N PHE A 61 -5.84 -7.03 5.97
CA PHE A 61 -4.92 -5.99 6.41
C PHE A 61 -5.71 -4.70 6.59
N PRO A 62 -6.15 -4.37 7.81
CA PRO A 62 -6.97 -3.19 8.01
C PRO A 62 -6.13 -1.93 7.85
N ASP A 63 -6.72 -0.89 7.24
CA ASP A 63 -6.09 0.43 7.10
C ASP A 63 -5.61 0.99 8.45
N SER A 64 -6.26 0.64 9.56
CA SER A 64 -5.86 1.02 10.92
C SER A 64 -4.53 0.42 11.39
N ALA A 65 -4.05 -0.66 10.77
CA ALA A 65 -2.74 -1.25 11.07
C ALA A 65 -1.59 -0.30 10.69
N ILE A 66 -1.82 0.56 9.70
CA ILE A 66 -0.90 1.65 9.37
C ILE A 66 -1.45 2.89 10.08
N ALA A 67 -0.94 3.18 11.27
CA ALA A 67 -1.35 4.29 12.14
C ALA A 67 -1.00 5.69 11.58
N ARG A 68 -1.34 5.95 10.32
CA ARG A 68 -1.02 7.14 9.55
C ARG A 68 -2.13 7.43 8.54
N GLU A 69 -2.43 8.70 8.34
CA GLU A 69 -3.40 9.11 7.33
C GLU A 69 -2.87 8.94 5.90
N GLN A 70 -3.77 8.67 4.95
CA GLN A 70 -3.50 8.58 3.51
C GLN A 70 -2.31 7.69 3.13
N HIS A 71 -2.14 6.56 3.81
CA HIS A 71 -1.02 5.65 3.63
C HIS A 71 -1.09 4.82 2.33
N PHE A 72 -2.28 4.64 1.75
CA PHE A 72 -2.46 4.05 0.44
C PHE A 72 -2.79 5.10 -0.64
N GLY A 73 -2.34 4.85 -1.87
CA GLY A 73 -2.86 5.48 -3.09
C GLY A 73 -3.48 4.42 -3.99
N GLU A 74 -4.70 4.65 -4.48
CA GLU A 74 -5.36 3.69 -5.37
C GLU A 74 -4.92 3.88 -6.82
N VAL A 75 -4.68 2.77 -7.51
CA VAL A 75 -4.34 2.73 -8.94
C VAL A 75 -5.43 1.98 -9.68
N ALA A 76 -5.87 2.54 -10.80
CA ALA A 76 -6.89 1.91 -11.64
C ALA A 76 -6.33 0.70 -12.40
N CYS A 77 -7.14 -0.35 -12.53
CA CYS A 77 -6.86 -1.43 -13.45
C CYS A 77 -6.94 -0.92 -14.90
N ARG A 78 -6.07 -1.42 -15.77
CA ARG A 78 -6.17 -1.18 -17.22
C ARG A 78 -7.39 -1.93 -17.77
N THR A 79 -8.11 -1.31 -18.70
CA THR A 79 -9.19 -1.91 -19.49
C THR A 79 -8.65 -2.75 -20.63
#